data_AF-A0A533ZVX3-F1
#
_entry.id   AF-A0A533ZVX3-F1
#
_cell.length_a   1.000
_cell.length_b   1.000
_cell.length_c   1.000
_cell.angle_alpha   90.00
_cell.angle_beta   90.00
_cell.angle_gamma   90.00
#
_symmetry.space_group_name_H-M   'P 1'
#
loop_
_entity.id
_entity.type
_entity.pdbx_description
1 polymer ?
#
loop_
_entity_poly.entity_id
_entity_poly.type
_entity_poly.pdbx_seq_one_letter_code
_entity_poly.pdbx_strand_id
1 'polypeptide(L)'
;MKKMIMTLAIAVSTLGVFAGEEIVSSKVLDAFKKEFTTAKGVEWEAGDNYYRATFTYNDKYVFAFYNYDGELLGLTRYISSVDLPLNLQMNLKKDYADYWISDLFEVAKQESTSYYLTL
;
A
#
# COMPACT_ATOMS: atom_id res chain seq x y z
N MET A 1 19.35 27.05 -44.77
CA MET A 1 18.88 25.65 -44.71
C MET A 1 17.65 25.59 -43.80
N LYS A 2 16.46 25.38 -44.38
CA LYS A 2 15.19 25.35 -43.62
C LYS A 2 15.10 24.02 -42.87
N LYS A 3 15.12 24.05 -41.54
CA LYS A 3 14.90 22.87 -40.70
C LYS A 3 13.39 22.70 -40.53
N MET A 4 12.81 21.69 -41.20
CA MET A 4 11.42 21.28 -40.99
C MET A 4 11.33 20.58 -39.64
N ILE A 5 10.59 21.15 -38.69
CA ILE A 5 10.22 20.49 -37.44
C ILE A 5 8.93 19.72 -37.74
N MET A 6 9.02 18.41 -37.76
CA MET A 6 7.88 17.51 -37.91
C MET A 6 7.27 17.30 -36.50
N THR A 7 6.13 17.95 -36.24
CA THR A 7 5.39 17.79 -34.99
C THR A 7 4.75 16.40 -34.94
N LEU A 8 5.21 15.55 -34.01
CA LEU A 8 4.63 14.25 -33.73
C LEU A 8 3.34 14.45 -32.93
N ALA A 9 2.18 14.24 -33.56
CA ALA A 9 0.90 14.21 -32.87
C ALA A 9 0.80 12.91 -32.07
N ILE A 10 0.99 12.99 -30.75
CA ILE A 10 0.72 11.87 -29.84
C ILE A 10 -0.79 11.80 -29.68
N ALA A 11 -1.43 10.84 -30.35
CA ALA A 11 -2.80 10.47 -30.09
C ALA A 11 -2.88 9.93 -28.66
N VAL A 12 -3.49 10.69 -27.75
CA VAL A 12 -3.85 10.21 -26.42
C VAL A 12 -5.00 9.23 -26.59
N SER A 13 -4.68 7.95 -26.78
CA SER A 13 -5.64 6.87 -26.68
C SER A 13 -6.09 6.78 -25.23
N THR A 14 -7.32 7.20 -24.97
CA THR A 14 -8.01 6.98 -23.69
C THR A 14 -7.99 5.49 -23.38
N LEU A 15 -7.28 5.10 -22.32
CA LEU A 15 -7.31 3.73 -21.81
C LEU A 15 -8.75 3.41 -21.41
N GLY A 16 -9.35 2.43 -22.08
CA GLY A 16 -10.64 1.89 -21.70
C GLY A 16 -10.54 1.25 -20.32
N VAL A 17 -11.39 1.67 -19.40
CA VAL A 17 -11.54 1.01 -18.09
C VAL A 17 -12.26 -0.31 -18.35
N PHE A 18 -11.53 -1.41 -18.25
CA PHE A 18 -12.13 -2.74 -18.20
C PHE A 18 -12.86 -2.87 -16.86
N ALA A 19 -14.19 -2.96 -16.90
CA ALA A 19 -14.98 -3.35 -15.74
C ALA A 19 -14.74 -4.85 -15.49
N GLY A 20 -13.71 -5.15 -14.69
CA GLY A 20 -13.46 -6.49 -14.18
C GLY A 20 -14.56 -6.90 -13.20
N GLU A 21 -14.86 -8.20 -13.19
CA GLU A 21 -15.75 -8.83 -12.22
C GLU A 21 -15.36 -8.40 -10.79
N GLU A 22 -16.34 -7.96 -10.00
CA GLU A 22 -16.09 -7.35 -8.69
C GLU A 22 -15.68 -8.45 -7.71
N ILE A 23 -14.37 -8.69 -7.58
CA ILE A 23 -13.76 -9.71 -6.71
C ILE A 23 -13.96 -9.45 -5.21
N VAL A 24 -14.55 -8.31 -4.82
CA VAL A 24 -14.71 -7.86 -3.42
C VAL A 24 -16.17 -7.54 -3.13
N SER A 25 -16.67 -7.93 -1.95
CA SER A 25 -18.06 -7.65 -1.58
C SER A 25 -18.32 -6.15 -1.36
N SER A 26 -19.53 -5.69 -1.67
CA SER A 26 -19.94 -4.30 -1.43
C SER A 26 -19.76 -3.87 0.03
N LYS A 27 -19.99 -4.77 0.99
CA LYS A 27 -19.77 -4.55 2.42
C LYS A 27 -18.32 -4.12 2.72
N VAL A 28 -17.34 -4.78 2.10
CA VAL A 28 -15.92 -4.47 2.29
C VAL A 28 -15.55 -3.17 1.59
N LEU A 29 -16.09 -2.93 0.38
CA LEU A 29 -15.87 -1.68 -0.34
C LEU A 29 -16.41 -0.47 0.43
N ASP A 30 -17.57 -0.61 1.08
CA ASP A 30 -18.18 0.45 1.88
C ASP A 30 -17.41 0.69 3.19
N ALA A 31 -16.95 -0.37 3.86
CA ALA A 31 -16.10 -0.26 5.04
C ALA A 31 -14.79 0.49 4.70
N PHE A 32 -14.13 0.11 3.61
CA PHE A 32 -12.91 0.77 3.13
C PHE A 32 -13.14 2.25 2.82
N LYS A 33 -14.19 2.60 2.05
CA LYS A 33 -14.49 4.00 1.69
C LYS A 33 -14.79 4.87 2.90
N LYS A 34 -15.39 4.29 3.95
CA LYS A 34 -15.68 4.98 5.22
C LYS A 34 -14.40 5.28 6.00
N GLU A 35 -13.45 4.35 6.03
CA GLU A 35 -12.20 4.47 6.78
C GLU A 35 -11.15 5.33 6.05
N PHE A 36 -11.03 5.17 4.73
CA PHE A 36 -9.99 5.77 3.90
C PHE A 36 -10.54 6.73 2.84
N THR A 37 -11.25 7.76 3.30
CA THR A 37 -11.99 8.71 2.44
C THR A 37 -11.12 9.48 1.42
N THR A 38 -9.81 9.59 1.65
CA THR A 38 -8.85 10.29 0.78
C THR A 38 -7.89 9.34 0.04
N ALA A 39 -8.17 8.02 0.09
CA ALA A 39 -7.37 7.03 -0.62
C ALA A 39 -7.35 7.28 -2.14
N LYS A 40 -6.20 7.02 -2.75
CA LYS A 40 -5.98 7.15 -4.20
C LYS A 40 -5.41 5.86 -4.77
N GLY A 41 -5.80 5.53 -6.00
CA GLY A 41 -5.26 4.39 -6.74
C GLY A 41 -5.47 3.07 -6.01
N VAL A 42 -6.72 2.78 -5.63
CA VAL A 42 -7.05 1.58 -4.87
C VAL A 42 -7.11 0.38 -5.79
N GLU A 43 -6.29 -0.63 -5.50
CA GLU A 43 -6.27 -1.93 -6.16
C GLU A 43 -6.63 -3.02 -5.16
N TRP A 44 -7.42 -3.99 -5.59
CA TRP A 44 -7.91 -5.06 -4.73
C TRP A 44 -7.36 -6.42 -5.15
N GLU A 45 -7.04 -7.25 -4.15
CA GLU A 45 -6.67 -8.65 -4.32
C GLU A 45 -7.46 -9.50 -3.32
N ALA A 46 -7.95 -10.66 -3.75
CA ALA A 46 -8.55 -11.66 -2.88
C ALA A 46 -7.50 -12.70 -2.50
N GLY A 47 -7.27 -12.87 -1.20
CA GLY A 47 -6.52 -14.00 -0.65
C GLY A 47 -7.47 -15.09 -0.13
N ASP A 48 -6.92 -16.14 0.49
CA ASP A 48 -7.71 -17.30 0.92
C ASP A 48 -8.84 -16.94 1.91
N ASN A 49 -8.58 -16.03 2.85
CA ASN A 49 -9.50 -15.64 3.92
C ASN A 49 -9.54 -14.11 4.16
N TYR A 50 -9.14 -13.33 3.16
CA TYR A 50 -9.08 -11.87 3.28
C TYR A 50 -9.17 -11.18 1.92
N TYR A 51 -9.54 -9.90 1.95
CA TYR A 51 -9.32 -8.96 0.86
C TYR A 51 -8.20 -8.00 1.23
N ARG A 52 -7.30 -7.71 0.29
CA ARG A 52 -6.24 -6.70 0.43
C ARG A 52 -6.53 -5.53 -0.49
N ALA A 53 -6.70 -4.35 0.10
CA ALA A 53 -6.67 -3.08 -0.63
C ALA A 53 -5.23 -2.55 -0.61
N THR A 54 -4.67 -2.26 -1.78
CA THR A 54 -3.40 -1.57 -1.97
C THR A 54 -3.69 -0.17 -2.49
N PHE A 55 -3.21 0.87 -1.79
CA PHE A 55 -3.59 2.25 -2.10
C PHE A 55 -2.57 3.26 -1.57
N THR A 56 -2.68 4.50 -2.05
CA THR A 56 -1.96 5.63 -1.48
C THR A 56 -2.85 6.38 -0.49
N TYR A 57 -2.34 6.63 0.71
CA TYR A 57 -3.00 7.39 1.78
C TYR A 57 -2.00 8.31 2.47
N ASN A 58 -2.27 9.61 2.50
CA ASN A 58 -1.33 10.63 3.00
C ASN A 58 0.09 10.47 2.43
N ASP A 59 0.16 10.28 1.10
CA ASP A 59 1.39 10.08 0.33
C ASP A 59 2.23 8.86 0.74
N LYS A 60 1.62 7.90 1.45
CA LYS A 60 2.21 6.61 1.79
C LYS A 60 1.49 5.48 1.07
N TYR A 61 2.25 4.50 0.59
CA TYR A 61 1.70 3.22 0.13
C TYR A 61 1.28 2.40 1.35
N VAL A 62 0.01 2.01 1.37
CA VAL A 62 -0.63 1.28 2.48
C VAL A 62 -1.35 0.07 1.92
N PHE A 63 -1.33 -1.00 2.71
CA PHE A 63 -2.11 -2.20 2.48
C PHE A 63 -3.11 -2.36 3.62
N ALA A 64 -4.39 -2.46 3.30
CA ALA A 64 -5.44 -2.75 4.28
C ALA A 64 -6.00 -4.15 4.04
N PHE A 65 -6.13 -4.92 5.11
CA PHE A 65 -6.60 -6.29 5.07
C PHE A 65 -7.97 -6.37 5.73
N TYR A 66 -8.97 -6.88 5.03
CA TYR A 66 -10.32 -7.07 5.52
C TYR A 66 -10.71 -8.54 5.50
N ASN A 67 -11.53 -8.98 6.44
CA ASN A 67 -12.23 -10.25 6.27
C ASN A 67 -13.46 -10.09 5.34
N TYR A 68 -14.14 -11.20 5.05
CA TYR A 68 -15.34 -11.20 4.20
C TYR A 68 -16.53 -10.42 4.80
N ASP A 69 -16.48 -10.14 6.09
CA ASP A 69 -17.46 -9.34 6.81
C ASP A 69 -17.15 -7.83 6.78
N GLY A 70 -16.10 -7.40 6.09
CA GLY A 70 -15.73 -5.98 6.03
C GLY A 70 -15.12 -5.46 7.32
N GLU A 71 -14.66 -6.33 8.21
CA GLU A 71 -13.88 -5.93 9.40
C GLU A 71 -12.42 -5.75 9.02
N LEU A 72 -11.82 -4.64 9.42
CA LEU A 72 -10.40 -4.35 9.21
C LEU A 72 -9.57 -5.24 10.14
N LEU A 73 -8.84 -6.18 9.55
CA LEU A 73 -7.92 -7.09 10.24
C LEU A 73 -6.59 -6.42 10.60
N GLY A 74 -6.16 -5.45 9.79
CA GLY A 74 -4.96 -4.67 10.03
C GLY A 74 -4.47 -3.92 8.81
N LEU A 75 -3.45 -3.11 9.05
CA LEU A 75 -2.76 -2.31 8.06
C LEU A 75 -1.30 -2.70 8.00
N THR A 76 -0.73 -2.67 6.80
CA THR A 76 0.72 -2.72 6.65
C THR A 76 1.21 -1.57 5.79
N ARG A 77 2.45 -1.15 6.04
CA ARG A 77 3.15 -0.18 5.19
C ARG A 77 4.65 -0.42 5.28
N TYR A 78 5.34 -0.17 4.19
CA TYR A 78 6.79 -0.05 4.21
C TYR A 78 7.18 1.20 4.99
N ILE A 79 8.23 1.08 5.79
CA ILE A 79 8.78 2.17 6.57
C ILE A 79 10.30 2.18 6.44
N SER A 80 10.91 3.31 6.77
CA SER A 80 12.35 3.42 6.91
C SER A 80 12.77 3.26 8.37
N SER A 81 14.08 3.06 8.62
CA SER A 81 14.59 2.93 9.99
C SER A 81 14.30 4.15 10.85
N VAL A 82 14.16 5.35 10.27
CA VAL A 82 13.85 6.58 11.02
C VAL A 82 12.38 6.69 11.43
N ASP A 83 11.49 5.89 10.84
CA ASP A 83 10.08 5.83 11.21
C ASP A 83 9.83 4.93 12.43
N LEU A 84 10.82 4.13 12.84
CA LEU A 84 10.70 3.25 14.00
C LEU A 84 10.60 4.04 15.31
N PRO A 85 9.92 3.51 16.34
CA PRO A 85 10.06 3.98 17.71
C PRO A 85 11.54 4.05 18.14
N LEU A 86 11.91 5.07 18.91
CA LEU A 86 13.31 5.36 19.26
C LEU A 86 14.04 4.16 19.88
N ASN A 87 13.36 3.39 20.73
CA ASN A 87 13.93 2.18 21.32
C ASN A 87 14.26 1.11 20.27
N LEU A 88 13.42 0.96 19.24
CA LEU A 88 13.66 0.02 18.16
C LEU A 88 14.76 0.52 17.21
N GLN A 89 14.89 1.83 17.00
CA GLN A 89 16.04 2.39 16.26
C GLN A 89 17.37 2.07 16.97
N MET A 90 17.41 2.22 18.30
CA MET A 90 18.59 1.90 19.09
C MET A 90 18.92 0.41 19.04
N ASN A 91 17.92 -0.47 19.16
CA ASN A 91 18.10 -1.91 19.04
C ASN A 91 18.59 -2.30 17.64
N LEU A 92 18.00 -1.71 16.58
CA LEU A 92 18.41 -1.95 15.20
C LEU A 92 19.88 -1.61 14.98
N LYS A 93 20.31 -0.43 15.45
CA LYS A 93 21.71 0.01 15.35
C LYS A 93 22.66 -0.86 16.18
N LYS A 94 22.20 -1.42 17.30
CA LYS A 94 23.03 -2.23 18.18
C LYS A 94 23.18 -3.66 17.67
N ASP A 95 22.06 -4.28 17.31
CA ASP A 95 21.97 -5.72 17.09
C ASP A 95 22.15 -6.09 15.61
N TYR A 96 21.97 -5.13 14.69
CA TYR A 96 21.99 -5.35 13.24
C TYR A 96 22.86 -4.36 12.46
N ALA A 97 23.85 -3.72 13.09
CA ALA A 97 24.70 -2.68 12.49
C ALA A 97 25.40 -3.12 11.19
N ASP A 98 25.77 -4.40 11.10
CA ASP A 98 26.59 -4.95 10.01
C ASP A 98 25.74 -5.57 8.89
N TYR A 99 24.41 -5.49 9.00
CA TYR A 99 23.49 -6.07 8.02
C TYR A 99 22.86 -5.01 7.12
N TRP A 100 22.58 -5.39 5.88
CA TRP A 100 21.81 -4.58 4.94
C TRP A 100 20.33 -4.89 5.09
N ILE A 101 19.53 -3.92 5.52
CA ILE A 101 18.08 -4.12 5.63
C ILE A 101 17.46 -4.00 4.24
N SER A 102 16.98 -5.12 3.70
CA SER A 102 16.32 -5.19 2.39
C SER A 102 14.87 -4.71 2.46
N ASP A 103 14.16 -5.06 3.53
CA ASP A 103 12.77 -4.67 3.76
C ASP A 103 12.55 -4.31 5.23
N LEU A 104 11.72 -3.29 5.47
CA LEU A 104 11.21 -2.94 6.79
C LEU A 104 9.75 -2.50 6.65
N PHE A 105 8.87 -3.13 7.41
CA PHE A 105 7.45 -2.79 7.39
C PHE A 105 6.80 -2.87 8.77
N GLU A 106 5.81 -2.00 8.94
CA GLU A 106 4.95 -1.93 10.11
C GLU A 106 3.69 -2.75 9.83
N VAL A 107 3.24 -3.50 10.84
CA VAL A 107 1.93 -4.17 10.86
C VAL A 107 1.15 -3.61 12.04
N ALA A 108 0.11 -2.83 11.75
CA ALA A 108 -0.78 -2.26 12.75
C ALA A 108 -2.10 -3.05 12.80
N LYS A 109 -2.44 -3.55 13.99
CA LYS A 109 -3.73 -4.17 14.32
C LYS A 109 -4.40 -3.36 15.43
N GLN A 110 -5.65 -3.68 15.75
CA GLN A 110 -6.44 -2.91 16.72
C GLN A 110 -5.76 -2.76 18.10
N GLU A 111 -5.02 -3.76 18.57
CA GLU A 111 -4.41 -3.78 19.91
C GLU A 111 -2.88 -3.73 19.91
N SER A 112 -2.24 -3.84 18.74
CA SER A 112 -0.78 -3.95 18.67
C SER A 112 -0.19 -3.43 17.38
N THR A 113 1.06 -2.99 17.47
CA THR A 113 1.90 -2.67 16.32
C THR A 113 3.15 -3.52 16.37
N SER A 114 3.44 -4.24 15.30
CA SER A 114 4.62 -5.07 15.15
C SER A 114 5.46 -4.56 13.98
N TYR A 115 6.77 -4.77 14.05
CA TYR A 115 7.72 -4.35 13.02
C TYR A 115 8.50 -5.56 12.56
N TYR A 116 8.61 -5.72 11.25
CA TYR A 116 9.31 -6.82 10.61
C TYR A 116 10.37 -6.27 9.70
N LEU A 117 11.54 -6.90 9.73
CA LEU A 117 12.68 -6.53 8.92
C LEU A 117 13.25 -7.78 8.24
N THR A 118 13.85 -7.59 7.07
CA THR A 118 14.62 -8.61 6.35
C THR A 118 16.05 -8.09 6.14
N LEU A 119 17.03 -8.96 6.31
CA LEU A 119 18.48 -8.68 6.25
C LEU A 119 19.12 -9.27 4.98
#